data_AF-A0A354SKH9-F1
#
_entry.id   AF-A0A354SKH9-F1
#
_cell.length_a   1.000
_cell.length_b   1.000
_cell.length_c   1.000
_cell.angle_alpha   90.00
_cell.angle_beta   90.00
_cell.angle_gamma   90.00
#
_symmetry.space_group_name_H-M   'P 1'
#
loop_
_entity.id
_entity.type
_entity.pdbx_description
1 polymer ?
#
loop_
_entity_poly.entity_id
_entity_poly.type
_entity_poly.pdbx_seq_one_letter_code
_entity_poly.pdbx_strand_id
1 'polypeptide(L)' 'QGVLSDMELHATDAFKLILENDAWICIRPSGTEPKIKIAVCASSRKAAEDQLKLIKTGFQPVQ' A
#
# COMPACT_ATOMS: atom_id res chain seq x y z
N GLN A 1 8.29 -18.26 -19.28
CA GLN A 1 7.32 -17.31 -19.90
C GLN A 1 6.26 -17.02 -18.84
N GLY A 2 6.02 -15.74 -18.54
CA GLY A 2 4.94 -15.35 -17.62
C GLY A 2 3.59 -15.35 -18.35
N VAL A 3 2.53 -15.75 -17.66
CA VAL A 3 1.16 -15.68 -18.19
C VAL A 3 0.61 -14.29 -17.91
N LEU A 4 0.10 -13.62 -18.95
CA LEU A 4 -0.68 -12.39 -18.78
C LEU A 4 -2.12 -12.79 -18.43
N SER A 5 -2.66 -12.24 -17.35
CA SER A 5 -4.06 -12.38 -17.01
C SER A 5 -4.67 -10.99 -16.91
N ASP A 6 -5.89 -10.83 -17.42
CA ASP A 6 -6.68 -9.63 -17.21
C ASP A 6 -6.91 -9.44 -15.70
N MET A 7 -6.48 -8.31 -15.17
CA MET A 7 -6.69 -7.95 -13.78
C MET A 7 -7.85 -6.94 -13.74
N GLU A 8 -9.01 -7.38 -13.24
CA GLU A 8 -10.11 -6.47 -12.94
C GLU A 8 -9.71 -5.55 -11.79
N LEU A 9 -9.32 -4.33 -12.14
CA LEU A 9 -9.16 -3.25 -11.18
C LEU A 9 -10.56 -2.67 -10.93
N HIS A 10 -11.05 -2.77 -9.70
CA HIS A 10 -12.24 -2.03 -9.28
C HIS A 10 -12.07 -0.54 -9.61
N ALA A 11 -13.18 0.18 -9.88
CA ALA A 11 -13.22 1.61 -10.18
C ALA A 11 -12.86 2.49 -8.95
N THR A 12 -11.77 2.16 -8.28
CA THR A 12 -11.28 2.82 -7.09
C THR A 12 -9.86 3.30 -7.36
N ASP A 13 -9.58 4.57 -7.10
CA ASP A 13 -8.23 5.13 -7.13
C ASP A 13 -7.44 4.64 -5.90
N ALA A 14 -7.26 3.33 -5.76
CA ALA A 14 -6.57 2.72 -4.64
C ALA A 14 -6.02 1.34 -5.02
N PHE A 15 -4.80 1.06 -4.56
CA PHE A 15 -4.20 -0.27 -4.55
C PHE A 15 -4.24 -0.83 -3.14
N LYS A 16 -4.86 -1.99 -2.95
CA LYS A 16 -4.84 -2.73 -1.67
C LYS A 16 -4.02 -4.01 -1.84
N LEU A 17 -2.92 -4.11 -1.10
CA LEU A 17 -2.09 -5.31 -1.01
C LEU A 17 -2.50 -6.07 0.26
N ILE A 18 -2.95 -7.31 0.11
CA ILE A 18 -3.19 -8.22 1.24
C ILE A 18 -1.89 -8.97 1.50
N LEU A 19 -1.46 -8.98 2.76
CA LEU A 19 -0.27 -9.67 3.23
C LEU A 19 -0.69 -10.88 4.08
N GLU A 20 0.29 -11.66 4.50
CA GLU A 20 0.06 -12.73 5.47
C GLU A 20 -0.49 -12.18 6.80
N ASN A 21 -1.12 -13.05 7.60
CA ASN A 21 -1.63 -12.74 8.94
C ASN A 21 -2.67 -11.59 8.97
N ASP A 22 -3.58 -11.55 8.00
CA ASP A 22 -4.65 -10.55 7.85
C ASP A 22 -4.16 -9.09 7.78
N ALA A 23 -2.87 -8.88 7.55
CA ALA A 23 -2.29 -7.56 7.36
C ALA A 23 -2.58 -7.04 5.95
N TRP A 24 -2.60 -5.72 5.79
CA TRP A 24 -2.75 -5.11 4.47
C TRP A 24 -2.11 -3.74 4.37
N ILE A 25 -1.78 -3.34 3.15
CA ILE A 25 -1.32 -2.00 2.79
C ILE A 25 -2.30 -1.41 1.78
N CYS A 26 -2.72 -0.16 1.97
CA CYS A 26 -3.52 0.58 1.00
C CYS A 26 -2.76 1.82 0.55
N ILE A 27 -2.62 1.99 -0.77
CA ILE A 27 -1.92 3.11 -1.41
C ILE A 27 -2.93 3.81 -2.32
N ARG A 28 -3.13 5.11 -2.12
CA ARG A 28 -4.06 5.90 -2.94
C ARG A 28 -3.64 7.35 -3.09
N PRO A 29 -3.97 8.02 -4.21
CA PRO A 29 -3.94 9.48 -4.27
C PRO A 29 -4.90 10.08 -3.22
N SER A 30 -4.49 11.21 -2.65
CA SER A 30 -5.37 12.07 -1.88
C SER A 30 -6.27 12.85 -2.84
N GLY A 31 -7.57 12.91 -2.57
CA GLY A 31 -8.53 13.62 -3.43
C GLY A 31 -8.47 15.15 -3.34
N THR A 32 -7.73 15.71 -2.37
CA THR A 32 -7.73 17.16 -2.09
C THR A 32 -6.35 17.82 -2.20
N GLU A 33 -5.27 17.04 -2.25
CA GLU A 33 -3.89 17.55 -2.22
C GLU A 33 -2.99 16.64 -3.08
N PRO A 34 -1.88 17.14 -3.65
CA PRO A 34 -0.94 16.33 -4.43
C PRO A 34 -0.08 15.45 -3.51
N LYS A 35 -0.72 14.48 -2.84
CA LYS A 35 -0.11 13.56 -1.88
C LYS A 35 -0.61 12.14 -2.12
N ILE A 36 0.26 11.16 -1.86
CA ILE A 36 -0.12 9.75 -1.78
C ILE A 36 -0.36 9.39 -0.30
N LYS A 37 -1.52 8.79 0.00
CA LYS A 37 -1.85 8.25 1.32
C LYS A 37 -1.49 6.77 1.34
N ILE A 38 -0.71 6.38 2.34
CA ILE A 38 -0.38 4.99 2.64
C ILE A 38 -0.96 4.64 4.00
N ALA A 39 -1.80 3.62 4.05
CA ALA A 39 -2.36 3.06 5.28
C ALA A 39 -1.92 1.60 5.43
N VAL A 40 -1.70 1.16 6.67
CA VAL A 40 -1.38 -0.23 6.99
C VAL A 40 -2.30 -0.76 8.08
N CYS A 41 -2.54 -2.05 8.06
CA CYS A 41 -3.16 -2.79 9.15
C CYS A 41 -2.27 -3.96 9.54
N ALA A 42 -2.12 -4.15 10.84
CA ALA A 42 -1.34 -5.20 11.45
C ALA A 42 -1.97 -5.60 12.80
N SER A 43 -1.49 -6.69 13.38
CA SER A 43 -2.00 -7.27 14.64
C SER A 43 -1.88 -6.35 15.87
N SER A 44 -1.07 -5.30 15.81
CA SER A 44 -0.94 -4.31 16.88
C SER A 44 -0.55 -2.94 16.33
N ARG A 45 -0.75 -1.89 17.14
CA ARG A 45 -0.30 -0.54 16.80
C ARG A 45 1.20 -0.48 16.55
N LYS A 46 2.00 -1.13 17.40
CA LYS A 46 3.46 -1.18 17.26
C LYS A 46 3.89 -1.84 15.95
N ALA A 47 3.26 -2.97 15.60
CA ALA A 47 3.53 -3.66 14.34
C ALA A 47 3.20 -2.79 13.12
N ALA A 48 2.06 -2.09 13.16
CA ALA A 48 1.67 -1.15 12.11
C ALA A 48 2.66 0.03 11.98
N GLU A 49 3.13 0.59 13.09
CA GLU A 49 4.11 1.67 13.10
C GLU A 49 5.48 1.24 12.55
N ASP A 50 5.94 0.05 12.95
CA ASP A 50 7.22 -0.50 12.47
C ASP A 50 7.15 -0.83 10.96
N GLN A 51 6.01 -1.34 10.50
CA GLN A 51 5.77 -1.56 9.06
C GLN A 51 5.72 -0.24 8.28
N LEU A 52 5.08 0.81 8.81
CA LEU A 52 5.10 2.14 8.18
C LEU A 52 6.51 2.73 8.09
N LYS A 53 7.37 2.51 9.09
CA LYS A 53 8.78 2.95 9.03
C LYS A 53 9.52 2.25 7.89
N LEU A 54 9.37 0.93 7.76
CA LEU A 54 10.01 0.16 6.69
C LEU A 54 9.54 0.62 5.31
N ILE A 55 8.23 0.77 5.12
CA ILE A 55 7.64 1.28 3.89
C ILE A 55 8.24 2.64 3.53
N LYS A 56 8.30 3.58 4.49
CA LYS A 56 8.91 4.90 4.27
C LYS A 56 10.36 4.83 3.80
N THR A 57 11.15 3.87 4.31
CA THR A 57 12.54 3.69 3.85
C THR A 57 12.64 3.14 2.43
N GLY A 58 11.66 2.34 1.99
CA GLY A 58 11.60 1.78 0.64
C GLY A 58 11.21 2.79 -0.44
N PHE A 59 10.46 3.84 -0.08
CA PHE A 59 10.15 4.95 -0.97
C PHE A 59 11.25 6.01 -0.94
N GLN A 60 12.30 5.80 -1.73
CA GLN A 60 13.28 6.85 -2.02
C GLN A 60 12.73 7.77 -3.13
N PRO A 61 13.02 9.08 -3.08
CA PRO A 61 12.80 9.94 -4.24
C PRO A 61 13.52 9.33 -5.44
N VAL A 62 12.80 9.15 -6.55
CA VAL A 62 13.44 8.83 -7.84
C VAL A 62 14.30 10.06 -8.18
N GLN A 63 15.62 9.85 -8.34
CA GLN A 63 16.54 10.88 -8.82
C GLN A 63 16.19 11.30 -10.26
#